data_AF-A0A7C6XH58-F1
#
_entry.id   AF-A0A7C6XH58-F1
#
_cell.length_a   1.000
_cell.length_b   1.000
_cell.length_c   1.000
_cell.angle_alpha   90.00
_cell.angle_beta   90.00
_cell.angle_gamma   90.00
#
_symmetry.space_group_name_H-M   'P 1'
#
loop_
_entity.id
_entity.type
_entity.pdbx_description
1 polymer ?
#
loop_
_entity_poly.entity_id
_entity_poly.type
_entity_poly.pdbx_seq_one_letter_code
_entity_poly.pdbx_strand_id
1 'polypeptide(L)'
;MRRIAVQGCTVAPPPTWALWERFLIDRINEAAPDFQERYTRQDGTFVWRERWPGFDGSDDGYESYHNWPLFYALGGSAELHDRSRWLWEAVTKQFTEYGQIYREFDANYDWMHHGESSIYFYYFGLADPTVHRDRARTLRFAGMYIGEDAEAQNWDPVHKMIRSPITGSRGPRFVNEW
;
A
#
# COMPACT_ATOMS: atom_id res chain seq x y z
N MET A 1 5.89 -30.81 -7.24
CA MET A 1 6.07 -30.23 -5.89
C MET A 1 7.45 -30.59 -5.36
N ARG A 2 8.34 -29.61 -5.15
CA ARG A 2 9.61 -29.85 -4.44
C ARG A 2 9.30 -30.02 -2.96
N ARG A 3 9.54 -31.20 -2.39
CA ARG A 3 9.45 -31.40 -0.93
C ARG A 3 10.63 -30.69 -0.28
N ILE A 4 10.34 -29.76 0.63
CA ILE A 4 11.33 -29.20 1.54
C ILE A 4 11.47 -30.20 2.70
N ALA A 5 12.68 -30.69 2.94
CA ALA A 5 12.98 -31.53 4.10
C ALA A 5 13.64 -30.66 5.17
N VAL A 6 13.00 -30.52 6.33
CA VAL A 6 13.57 -29.82 7.49
C VAL A 6 14.09 -30.90 8.45
N GLN A 7 15.37 -30.85 8.78
CA GLN A 7 15.99 -31.70 9.80
C GLN A 7 16.14 -30.91 11.09
N GLY A 8 15.70 -31.48 12.22
CA GLY A 8 15.83 -30.87 13.54
C GLY A 8 16.49 -31.84 14.52
N CYS A 9 17.35 -31.31 15.39
CA CYS A 9 18.00 -32.10 16.46
C CYS A 9 17.08 -32.32 17.67
N THR A 10 16.03 -31.49 17.80
CA THR A 10 15.08 -31.50 18.92
C THR A 10 13.68 -31.28 18.38
N VAL A 11 12.72 -32.07 18.86
CA VAL A 11 11.31 -31.94 18.53
C VAL A 11 10.54 -31.62 19.80
N ALA A 12 9.68 -30.61 19.76
CA ALA A 12 8.79 -30.24 20.86
C ALA A 12 7.38 -29.95 20.30
N PRO A 13 6.33 -30.06 21.12
CA PRO A 13 4.99 -29.59 20.73
C PRO A 13 5.02 -28.11 20.34
N PRO A 14 4.15 -27.65 19.42
CA PRO A 14 4.06 -26.24 19.09
C PRO A 14 3.70 -25.43 20.34
N PRO A 15 4.37 -24.30 20.59
CA PRO A 15 4.05 -23.45 21.73
C PRO A 15 2.66 -22.82 21.57
N THR A 16 2.01 -22.52 22.70
CA THR A 16 0.63 -22.00 22.72
C THR A 16 0.45 -20.74 21.87
N TRP A 17 1.44 -19.84 21.82
CA TRP A 17 1.36 -18.62 21.01
C TRP A 17 1.23 -18.92 19.51
N ALA A 18 1.88 -19.98 19.01
CA ALA A 18 1.84 -20.34 17.60
C ALA A 18 0.46 -20.91 17.20
N LEU A 19 -0.19 -21.61 18.13
CA LEU A 19 -1.56 -22.09 17.94
C LEU A 19 -2.55 -20.91 17.88
N TRP A 20 -2.39 -19.92 18.75
CA TRP A 20 -3.21 -18.71 18.73
C TRP A 20 -2.97 -17.83 17.50
N GLU A 21 -1.73 -17.71 17.04
CA GLU A 21 -1.39 -17.01 15.80
C GLU A 21 -2.09 -17.67 14.61
N ARG A 22 -2.04 -19.01 14.50
CA ARG A 22 -2.77 -19.72 13.45
C ARG A 22 -4.28 -19.53 13.53
N PHE A 23 -4.84 -19.60 14.73
CA PHE A 23 -6.27 -19.33 14.94
C PHE A 23 -6.64 -17.91 14.50
N LEU A 24 -5.83 -16.91 14.84
CA LEU A 24 -6.06 -15.51 14.45
C LEU A 24 -5.98 -15.35 12.93
N ILE A 25 -4.98 -15.95 12.28
CA ILE A 25 -4.85 -15.95 10.82
C ILE A 25 -6.11 -16.55 10.18
N ASP A 26 -6.60 -17.68 10.67
CA ASP A 26 -7.79 -18.32 10.13
C ASP A 26 -9.05 -17.44 10.30
N ARG A 27 -9.19 -16.77 11.45
CA ARG A 27 -10.28 -15.80 11.68
C ARG A 27 -10.19 -14.57 10.78
N ILE A 28 -8.99 -14.05 10.52
CA ILE A 28 -8.80 -12.92 9.60
C ILE A 28 -9.12 -13.35 8.16
N ASN A 29 -8.70 -14.54 7.74
CA ASN A 29 -9.02 -15.08 6.41
C ASN A 29 -10.52 -15.17 6.17
N GLU A 30 -11.30 -15.49 7.20
CA GLU A 30 -12.76 -15.56 7.14
C GLU A 30 -13.40 -14.16 7.11
N ALA A 31 -12.96 -13.25 7.98
CA ALA A 31 -13.64 -11.96 8.16
C ALA A 31 -13.24 -10.87 7.13
N ALA A 32 -12.03 -10.93 6.58
CA ALA A 32 -11.52 -9.89 5.68
C ALA A 32 -12.30 -9.76 4.36
N PRO A 33 -12.70 -10.86 3.67
CA PRO A 33 -13.57 -10.76 2.49
C PRO A 33 -14.92 -10.10 2.81
N ASP A 34 -15.56 -10.49 3.92
CA ASP A 34 -16.84 -9.90 4.36
C ASP A 34 -16.71 -8.40 4.62
N PHE A 35 -15.60 -7.98 5.26
CA PHE A 35 -15.28 -6.57 5.48
C PHE A 35 -15.15 -5.82 4.15
N GLN A 36 -14.38 -6.34 3.19
CA GLN A 36 -14.24 -5.72 1.88
C GLN A 36 -15.60 -5.58 1.18
N GLU A 37 -16.37 -6.66 1.10
CA GLU A 37 -17.66 -6.69 0.38
C GLU A 37 -18.72 -5.78 1.02
N ARG A 38 -18.64 -5.57 2.33
CA ARG A 38 -19.51 -4.63 3.07
C ARG A 38 -19.31 -3.17 2.65
N TYR A 39 -18.06 -2.77 2.37
CA TYR A 39 -17.66 -1.36 2.21
C TYR A 39 -17.24 -0.97 0.79
N THR A 40 -17.19 -1.92 -0.14
CA THR A 40 -16.84 -1.68 -1.54
C THR A 40 -18.00 -2.03 -2.47
N ARG A 41 -18.01 -1.42 -3.64
CA ARG A 41 -18.86 -1.81 -4.78
C ARG A 41 -18.22 -2.99 -5.49
N GLN A 42 -18.95 -3.57 -6.45
CA GLN A 42 -18.45 -4.72 -7.24
C GLN A 42 -17.16 -4.42 -8.01
N ASP A 43 -16.87 -3.16 -8.32
CA ASP A 43 -15.63 -2.74 -9.00
C ASP A 43 -14.49 -2.39 -8.04
N GLY A 44 -14.70 -2.57 -6.73
CA GLY A 44 -13.71 -2.32 -5.68
C GLY A 44 -13.66 -0.88 -5.18
N THR A 45 -14.38 0.05 -5.83
CA THR A 45 -14.49 1.42 -5.33
C THR A 45 -15.27 1.45 -4.02
N PHE A 46 -14.92 2.35 -3.12
CA PHE A 46 -15.61 2.45 -1.84
C PHE A 46 -17.05 2.93 -2.00
N VAL A 47 -17.92 2.42 -1.14
CA VAL A 47 -19.23 3.03 -0.85
C VAL A 47 -18.97 4.29 0.00
N TRP A 48 -18.53 5.36 -0.67
CA TRP A 48 -18.04 6.60 -0.06
C TRP A 48 -18.74 7.84 -0.63
N ARG A 49 -18.26 9.02 -0.25
CA ARG A 49 -18.61 10.35 -0.80
C ARG A 49 -18.56 10.33 -2.33
N GLU A 50 -19.41 11.14 -2.98
CA GLU A 50 -19.41 11.32 -4.43
C GLU A 50 -18.42 12.39 -4.91
N ARG A 51 -18.01 13.29 -4.00
CA ARG A 51 -17.07 14.38 -4.26
C ARG A 51 -16.12 14.53 -3.08
N TRP A 52 -14.86 14.78 -3.36
CA TRP A 52 -13.85 14.98 -2.33
C TRP A 52 -13.74 16.44 -1.91
N PRO A 53 -13.93 16.76 -0.63
CA PRO A 53 -13.70 18.11 -0.13
C PRO A 53 -12.22 18.28 0.23
N GLY A 54 -11.55 19.25 -0.40
CA GLY A 54 -10.22 19.68 0.01
C GLY A 54 -9.08 18.77 -0.47
N PHE A 55 -8.02 18.76 0.32
CA PHE A 55 -6.68 18.27 0.01
C PHE A 55 -6.27 17.05 0.86
N ASP A 56 -7.03 16.78 1.92
CA ASP A 56 -6.68 15.83 2.99
C ASP A 56 -7.45 14.51 2.85
N GLY A 57 -6.85 13.41 3.27
CA GLY A 57 -7.49 12.09 3.44
C GLY A 57 -7.44 11.14 2.23
N SER A 58 -6.51 11.32 1.28
CA SER A 58 -6.33 10.32 0.21
C SER A 58 -5.72 9.01 0.69
N ASP A 59 -4.95 9.06 1.76
CA ASP A 59 -4.37 7.95 2.51
C ASP A 59 -5.43 7.01 3.09
N ASP A 60 -6.52 7.55 3.67
CA ASP A 60 -7.65 6.79 4.28
C ASP A 60 -8.10 5.60 3.41
N GLY A 61 -8.16 5.82 2.09
CA GLY A 61 -8.55 4.79 1.14
C GLY A 61 -7.57 3.62 1.09
N TYR A 62 -6.27 3.90 1.09
CA TYR A 62 -5.23 2.88 1.06
C TYR A 62 -5.08 2.19 2.43
N GLU A 63 -5.25 2.92 3.54
CA GLU A 63 -5.12 2.39 4.90
C GLU A 63 -6.04 1.20 5.16
N SER A 64 -7.22 1.18 4.55
CA SER A 64 -8.23 0.14 4.75
C SER A 64 -7.70 -1.29 4.50
N TYR A 65 -6.68 -1.45 3.65
CA TYR A 65 -6.19 -2.77 3.22
C TYR A 65 -4.66 -2.92 3.21
N HIS A 66 -3.90 -1.92 3.70
CA HIS A 66 -2.43 -1.85 3.53
C HIS A 66 -1.66 -3.02 4.13
N ASN A 67 -2.19 -3.64 5.18
CA ASN A 67 -1.54 -4.76 5.84
C ASN A 67 -1.85 -6.13 5.20
N TRP A 68 -2.71 -6.21 4.20
CA TRP A 68 -3.10 -7.50 3.60
C TRP A 68 -1.95 -8.23 2.88
N PRO A 69 -1.04 -7.56 2.14
CA PRO A 69 0.13 -8.24 1.58
C PRO A 69 1.11 -8.70 2.67
N LEU A 70 1.27 -7.93 3.75
CA LEU A 70 2.07 -8.34 4.91
C LEU A 70 1.45 -9.56 5.59
N PHE A 71 0.13 -9.55 5.79
CA PHE A 71 -0.62 -10.66 6.36
C PHE A 71 -0.44 -11.94 5.55
N TYR A 72 -0.45 -11.85 4.22
CA TYR A 72 -0.09 -12.98 3.35
C TYR A 72 1.34 -13.47 3.59
N ALA A 73 2.32 -12.58 3.67
CA ALA A 73 3.71 -12.95 3.96
C ALA A 73 3.88 -13.66 5.32
N LEU A 74 3.00 -13.38 6.29
CA LEU A 74 2.94 -14.05 7.60
C LEU A 74 2.20 -15.39 7.58
N GLY A 75 1.71 -15.85 6.42
CA GLY A 75 1.00 -17.13 6.26
C GLY A 75 -0.52 -17.01 6.17
N GLY A 76 -1.03 -15.81 5.87
CA GLY A 76 -2.41 -15.53 5.49
C GLY A 76 -2.76 -15.99 4.07
N SER A 77 -4.02 -15.78 3.68
CA SER A 77 -4.56 -16.24 2.39
C SER A 77 -3.92 -15.54 1.19
N ALA A 78 -3.59 -16.33 0.15
CA ALA A 78 -3.19 -15.81 -1.16
C ALA A 78 -4.31 -15.01 -1.84
N GLU A 79 -5.57 -15.31 -1.53
CA GLU A 79 -6.71 -14.55 -2.05
C GLU A 79 -6.71 -13.10 -1.52
N LEU A 80 -6.37 -12.89 -0.24
CA LEU A 80 -6.26 -11.54 0.31
C LEU A 80 -5.08 -10.78 -0.28
N HIS A 81 -3.99 -11.48 -0.62
CA HIS A 81 -2.89 -10.88 -1.36
C HIS A 81 -3.33 -10.39 -2.75
N ASP A 82 -4.10 -11.19 -3.48
CA ASP A 82 -4.63 -10.78 -4.79
C ASP A 82 -5.64 -9.63 -4.66
N ARG A 83 -6.57 -9.74 -3.70
CA ARG A 83 -7.55 -8.69 -3.39
C ARG A 83 -6.87 -7.37 -3.00
N SER A 84 -5.78 -7.41 -2.24
CA SER A 84 -5.07 -6.20 -1.82
C SER A 84 -4.54 -5.38 -3.01
N ARG A 85 -4.01 -6.02 -4.05
CA ARG A 85 -3.62 -5.32 -5.30
C ARG A 85 -4.84 -4.78 -6.01
N TRP A 86 -5.89 -5.57 -6.14
CA TRP A 86 -7.11 -5.15 -6.83
C TRP A 86 -7.75 -3.93 -6.14
N LEU A 87 -7.81 -3.93 -4.81
CA LEU A 87 -8.30 -2.80 -4.02
C LEU A 87 -7.38 -1.59 -4.15
N TRP A 88 -6.06 -1.76 -4.09
CA TRP A 88 -5.12 -0.67 -4.31
C TRP A 88 -5.37 0.02 -5.67
N GLU A 89 -5.60 -0.73 -6.75
CA GLU A 89 -5.97 -0.15 -8.06
C GLU A 89 -7.31 0.59 -8.02
N ALA A 90 -8.32 0.02 -7.35
CA ALA A 90 -9.64 0.61 -7.26
C ALA A 90 -9.64 1.93 -6.48
N VAL A 91 -8.91 1.98 -5.36
CA VAL A 91 -8.64 3.19 -4.58
C VAL A 91 -7.90 4.21 -5.44
N THR A 92 -6.81 3.81 -6.08
CA THR A 92 -6.02 4.67 -6.97
C THR A 92 -6.91 5.31 -8.05
N LYS A 93 -7.78 4.52 -8.68
CA LYS A 93 -8.73 5.01 -9.68
C LYS A 93 -9.73 6.01 -9.06
N GLN A 94 -10.39 5.66 -7.97
CA GLN A 94 -11.39 6.51 -7.34
C GLN A 94 -10.81 7.85 -6.88
N PHE A 95 -9.62 7.84 -6.27
CA PHE A 95 -8.97 9.07 -5.81
C PHE A 95 -8.29 9.86 -6.95
N THR A 96 -8.03 9.23 -8.10
CA THR A 96 -7.69 9.95 -9.35
C THR A 96 -8.91 10.75 -9.83
N GLU A 97 -10.11 10.18 -9.78
CA GLU A 97 -11.35 10.88 -10.15
C GLU A 97 -11.65 12.06 -9.21
N TYR A 98 -11.24 11.97 -7.95
CA TYR A 98 -11.26 13.09 -6.99
C TYR A 98 -10.14 14.12 -7.19
N GLY A 99 -9.18 13.86 -8.08
CA GLY A 99 -8.04 14.74 -8.34
C GLY A 99 -6.93 14.71 -7.29
N GLN A 100 -7.01 13.81 -6.29
CA GLN A 100 -5.99 13.67 -5.25
C GLN A 100 -4.77 12.90 -5.78
N ILE A 101 -5.01 11.92 -6.66
CA ILE A 101 -3.96 11.07 -7.23
C ILE A 101 -3.56 11.56 -8.62
N TYR A 102 -2.26 11.59 -8.86
CA TYR A 102 -1.66 11.87 -10.14
C TYR A 102 -0.53 10.88 -10.41
N ARG A 103 -0.47 10.30 -11.62
CA ARG A 103 0.53 9.28 -11.99
C ARG A 103 0.65 8.11 -10.97
N GLU A 104 -0.49 7.70 -10.40
CA GLU A 104 -0.65 6.62 -9.40
C GLU A 104 -0.16 6.91 -7.97
N PHE A 105 0.21 8.16 -7.66
CA PHE A 105 0.58 8.56 -6.29
C PHE A 105 -0.09 9.89 -5.93
N ASP A 106 -0.14 10.24 -4.64
CA ASP A 106 -0.68 11.54 -4.24
C ASP A 106 0.01 12.67 -4.99
N ALA A 107 -0.80 13.59 -5.52
CA ALA A 107 -0.34 14.72 -6.30
C ALA A 107 0.60 15.61 -5.46
N ASN A 108 0.11 16.01 -4.29
CA ASN A 108 0.87 16.68 -3.25
C ASN A 108 0.21 16.31 -1.92
N TYR A 109 0.97 15.90 -0.90
CA TYR A 109 0.47 15.62 0.44
C TYR A 109 1.62 15.68 1.46
N ASP A 110 1.35 15.63 2.77
CA ASP A 110 2.44 15.58 3.73
C ASP A 110 3.15 14.21 3.72
N TRP A 111 4.43 14.22 4.11
CA TRP A 111 5.28 13.04 4.02
C TRP A 111 4.75 11.81 4.77
N MET A 112 4.08 12.01 5.92
CA MET A 112 3.66 10.91 6.77
C MET A 112 2.52 10.15 6.10
N HIS A 113 1.43 10.85 5.78
CA HIS A 113 0.25 10.22 5.18
C HIS A 113 0.50 9.79 3.72
N HIS A 114 1.36 10.50 2.97
CA HIS A 114 1.86 10.00 1.69
C HIS A 114 2.58 8.64 1.81
N GLY A 115 3.24 8.41 2.96
CA GLY A 115 3.91 7.17 3.28
C GLY A 115 2.95 5.99 3.49
N GLU A 116 1.73 6.24 3.94
CA GLU A 116 0.73 5.20 4.26
C GLU A 116 0.17 4.54 3.00
N SER A 117 0.02 5.28 1.90
CA SER A 117 -0.27 4.68 0.58
C SER A 117 0.93 3.94 0.01
N SER A 118 2.14 4.45 0.25
CA SER A 118 3.40 3.93 -0.29
C SER A 118 3.89 2.68 0.43
N ILE A 119 3.40 2.41 1.65
CA ILE A 119 3.83 1.25 2.45
C ILE A 119 3.55 -0.08 1.75
N TYR A 120 2.50 -0.10 0.91
CA TYR A 120 2.14 -1.23 0.05
C TYR A 120 3.32 -1.72 -0.78
N PHE A 121 4.19 -0.85 -1.27
CA PHE A 121 5.31 -1.28 -2.12
C PHE A 121 6.34 -2.12 -1.38
N TYR A 122 6.54 -1.86 -0.08
CA TYR A 122 7.38 -2.73 0.75
C TYR A 122 6.72 -4.09 0.94
N TYR A 123 5.41 -4.13 1.21
CA TYR A 123 4.70 -5.37 1.47
C TYR A 123 4.45 -6.20 0.21
N PHE A 124 4.15 -5.59 -0.94
CA PHE A 124 4.05 -6.29 -2.21
C PHE A 124 5.39 -6.90 -2.60
N GLY A 125 6.50 -6.16 -2.46
CA GLY A 125 7.84 -6.68 -2.73
C GLY A 125 8.26 -7.80 -1.77
N LEU A 126 7.90 -7.68 -0.48
CA LEU A 126 8.13 -8.73 0.53
C LEU A 126 7.33 -9.99 0.22
N ALA A 127 6.06 -9.84 -0.18
CA ALA A 127 5.14 -10.93 -0.47
C ALA A 127 5.48 -11.66 -1.78
N ASP A 128 5.76 -10.91 -2.85
CA ASP A 128 6.15 -11.44 -4.15
C ASP A 128 6.98 -10.43 -4.95
N PRO A 129 8.32 -10.56 -4.97
CA PRO A 129 9.19 -9.64 -5.70
C PRO A 129 9.16 -9.86 -7.22
N THR A 130 8.45 -10.87 -7.73
CA THR A 130 8.42 -11.21 -9.16
C THR A 130 7.38 -10.41 -9.94
N VAL A 131 6.49 -9.67 -9.27
CA VAL A 131 5.48 -8.84 -9.92
C VAL A 131 6.12 -7.57 -10.50
N HIS A 132 6.35 -7.60 -11.81
CA HIS A 132 7.03 -6.51 -12.53
C HIS A 132 6.34 -5.15 -12.41
N ARG A 133 5.00 -5.12 -12.36
CA ARG A 133 4.24 -3.86 -12.23
C ARG A 133 4.52 -3.18 -10.89
N ASP A 134 4.53 -3.95 -9.80
CA ASP A 134 4.79 -3.46 -8.46
C ASP A 134 6.21 -2.91 -8.38
N ARG A 135 7.20 -3.67 -8.89
CA ARG A 135 8.59 -3.20 -9.00
C ARG A 135 8.71 -1.91 -9.80
N ALA A 136 8.01 -1.79 -10.92
CA ALA A 136 8.05 -0.59 -11.75
C ALA A 136 7.46 0.63 -11.03
N ARG A 137 6.39 0.45 -10.24
CA ARG A 137 5.82 1.50 -9.39
C ARG A 137 6.79 1.93 -8.30
N THR A 138 7.39 0.98 -7.58
CA THR A 138 8.38 1.27 -6.53
C THR A 138 9.56 2.08 -7.07
N LEU A 139 10.06 1.75 -8.26
CA LEU A 139 11.14 2.51 -8.89
C LEU A 139 10.72 3.92 -9.31
N ARG A 140 9.49 4.10 -9.83
CA ARG A 140 8.98 5.45 -10.13
C ARG A 140 8.85 6.28 -8.86
N PHE A 141 8.27 5.71 -7.80
CA PHE A 141 8.16 6.37 -6.50
C PHE A 141 9.53 6.80 -5.97
N ALA A 142 10.52 5.90 -5.98
CA ALA A 142 11.89 6.22 -5.59
C ALA A 142 12.46 7.37 -6.43
N GLY A 143 12.24 7.36 -7.74
CA GLY A 143 12.69 8.40 -8.67
C GLY A 143 12.21 9.82 -8.29
N MET A 144 11.00 9.95 -7.77
CA MET A 144 10.44 11.22 -7.27
C MET A 144 11.24 11.80 -6.10
N TYR A 145 11.93 10.95 -5.34
CA TYR A 145 12.60 11.33 -4.08
C TYR A 145 14.12 11.17 -4.10
N ILE A 146 14.69 10.75 -5.23
CA ILE A 146 16.15 10.71 -5.44
C ILE A 146 16.62 11.62 -6.59
N GLY A 147 15.70 12.41 -7.17
CA GLY A 147 16.01 13.40 -8.21
C GLY A 147 16.07 12.83 -9.63
N GLU A 148 15.48 11.67 -9.88
CA GLU A 148 15.42 11.06 -11.22
C GLU A 148 14.12 11.42 -11.96
N ASP A 149 13.10 11.92 -11.28
CA ASP A 149 11.84 12.37 -11.89
C ASP A 149 11.86 13.89 -12.15
N ALA A 150 11.86 14.28 -13.43
CA ALA A 150 11.88 15.68 -13.85
C ALA A 150 10.57 16.44 -13.55
N GLU A 151 9.44 15.74 -13.42
CA GLU A 151 8.14 16.33 -13.12
C GLU A 151 7.90 16.42 -11.61
N ALA A 152 8.44 15.46 -10.85
CA ALA A 152 8.36 15.40 -9.39
C ALA A 152 9.70 15.76 -8.74
N GLN A 153 10.10 17.02 -8.83
CA GLN A 153 11.38 17.50 -8.28
C GLN A 153 11.36 17.66 -6.75
N ASN A 154 11.01 16.62 -5.98
CA ASN A 154 10.88 16.70 -4.52
C ASN A 154 12.23 16.81 -3.80
N TRP A 155 13.29 16.24 -4.37
CA TRP A 155 14.64 16.20 -3.81
C TRP A 155 15.52 17.35 -4.33
N ASP A 156 16.23 18.02 -3.43
CA ASP A 156 17.33 18.94 -3.73
C ASP A 156 18.68 18.19 -3.59
N PRO A 157 19.40 17.90 -4.69
CA PRO A 157 20.66 17.16 -4.63
C PRO A 157 21.84 17.99 -4.09
N VAL A 158 21.75 19.32 -4.10
CA VAL A 158 22.80 20.22 -3.60
C VAL A 158 22.73 20.29 -2.08
N HIS A 159 21.53 20.56 -1.55
CA HIS A 159 21.30 20.71 -0.11
C HIS A 159 20.95 19.38 0.59
N LYS A 160 20.74 18.31 -0.17
CA LYS A 160 20.37 16.98 0.31
C LYS A 160 19.11 16.98 1.17
N MET A 161 18.07 17.64 0.68
CA MET A 161 16.82 17.80 1.43
C MET A 161 15.59 17.64 0.54
N ILE A 162 14.48 17.28 1.18
CA ILE A 162 13.16 17.37 0.57
C ILE A 162 12.73 18.84 0.55
N ARG A 163 12.29 19.33 -0.61
CA ARG A 163 12.10 20.77 -0.87
C ARG A 163 10.86 21.36 -0.19
N SER A 164 9.88 20.54 0.17
CA SER A 164 8.66 20.97 0.87
C SER A 164 8.17 19.89 1.83
N PRO A 165 7.53 20.23 2.96
CA PRO A 165 6.80 19.25 3.77
C PRO A 165 5.61 18.64 3.01
N ILE A 166 5.11 19.32 1.96
CA ILE A 166 4.01 18.88 1.11
C ILE A 166 4.58 18.53 -0.27
N THR A 167 4.63 17.24 -0.61
CA THR A 167 5.30 16.70 -1.81
C THR A 167 4.47 15.60 -2.46
N GLY A 168 4.84 15.16 -3.65
CA GLY A 168 4.18 14.03 -4.29
C GLY A 168 4.55 13.91 -5.76
N SER A 169 3.67 13.29 -6.54
CA SER A 169 3.87 13.07 -7.97
C SER A 169 3.81 14.33 -8.82
N ARG A 170 3.31 15.46 -8.29
CA ARG A 170 3.41 16.79 -8.91
C ARG A 170 4.60 17.62 -8.40
N GLY A 171 5.48 17.02 -7.60
CA GLY A 171 6.62 17.70 -7.01
C GLY A 171 6.31 18.46 -5.71
N PRO A 172 7.20 19.34 -5.26
CA PRO A 172 7.05 20.06 -4.00
C PRO A 172 6.02 21.18 -4.15
N ARG A 173 5.10 21.28 -3.19
CA ARG A 173 4.11 22.37 -3.12
C ARG A 173 4.61 23.46 -2.19
N PHE A 174 4.67 24.70 -2.68
CA PHE A 174 5.16 25.87 -1.91
C PHE A 174 4.06 26.86 -1.50
N VAL A 175 2.81 26.56 -1.87
CA VAL A 175 1.64 27.40 -1.59
C VAL A 175 0.66 26.64 -0.70
N ASN A 176 0.09 27.34 0.28
CA ASN A 176 -0.92 26.82 1.18
C ASN A 176 -2.30 27.37 0.80
N GLU A 177 -2.78 26.94 -0.38
CA GLU A 177 -4.06 27.35 -0.97
C GLU A 177 -4.79 26.11 -1.48
N TRP A 178 -6.12 26.12 -1.46
CA TRP A 178 -6.99 25.00 -1.83
C TRP A 178 -7.51 25.13 -3.26
#